data_AF-A0A651EYF0-F1
#
_entry.id   AF-A0A651EYF0-F1
#
_cell.length_a   1.000
_cell.length_b   1.000
_cell.length_c   1.000
_cell.angle_alpha   90.00
_cell.angle_beta   90.00
_cell.angle_gamma   90.00
#
_symmetry.space_group_name_H-M   'P 1'
#
loop_
_entity.id
_entity.type
_entity.pdbx_description
1 polymer ?
#
loop_
_entity_poly.entity_id
_entity_poly.type
_entity_poly.pdbx_seq_one_letter_code
_entity_poly.pdbx_strand_id
1 'polypeptide(L)'
;MSYGAGHVMDMINRLKQNRAQRPSNRPKFKENYREGIYSSKNKFKPQSLRPVSEKELAKIKNNIRERAKLQRKNEQIMFGILIVFVVTLIIGILVWVN
;
A
#
# COMPACT_ATOMS: atom_id res chain seq x y z
N MET A 1 -19.58 -14.78 9.14
CA MET A 1 -19.34 -13.34 8.87
C MET A 1 -20.46 -12.56 9.56
N SER A 2 -20.13 -11.64 10.47
CA SER A 2 -21.11 -10.94 11.32
C SER A 2 -21.70 -9.74 10.58
N TYR A 3 -23.01 -9.76 10.37
CA TYR A 3 -23.83 -8.87 9.54
C TYR A 3 -23.99 -7.42 10.05
N GLY A 4 -22.99 -6.84 10.73
CA GLY A 4 -23.10 -5.46 11.24
C GLY A 4 -21.78 -4.73 11.41
N ALA A 5 -20.85 -5.29 12.19
CA ALA A 5 -19.62 -4.59 12.55
C ALA A 5 -18.63 -4.42 11.37
N GLY A 6 -18.52 -5.42 10.49
CA GLY A 6 -17.62 -5.38 9.34
C GLY A 6 -18.07 -4.39 8.26
N HIS A 7 -19.37 -4.31 8.01
CA HIS A 7 -19.95 -3.39 7.02
C HIS A 7 -19.85 -1.93 7.46
N VAL A 8 -20.04 -1.66 8.76
CA VAL A 8 -19.84 -0.32 9.32
C VAL A 8 -18.36 0.09 9.21
N MET A 9 -17.43 -0.82 9.49
CA MET A 9 -16.00 -0.53 9.36
C MET A 9 -15.57 -0.30 7.91
N ASP A 10 -16.12 -1.08 6.97
CA ASP A 10 -15.90 -0.86 5.54
C ASP A 10 -16.44 0.51 5.09
N MET A 11 -17.63 0.88 5.56
CA MET A 11 -18.22 2.19 5.28
C MET A 11 -17.36 3.34 5.81
N ILE A 12 -16.84 3.23 7.03
CA ILE A 12 -15.91 4.20 7.61
C ILE A 12 -14.64 4.33 6.76
N ASN A 13 -14.09 3.21 6.30
CA ASN A 13 -12.88 3.21 5.48
C ASN A 13 -13.12 3.86 4.11
N ARG A 14 -14.24 3.57 3.46
CA ARG A 14 -14.66 4.22 2.19
C ARG A 14 -14.85 5.73 2.37
N LEU A 15 -15.49 6.16 3.47
CA LEU A 15 -15.66 7.58 3.77
C LEU A 15 -14.32 8.31 3.97
N LYS A 16 -13.36 7.67 4.65
CA LYS A 16 -12.00 8.22 4.82
C LYS A 16 -11.27 8.36 3.49
N GLN A 17 -11.35 7.35 2.62
CA GLN A 17 -10.76 7.38 1.28
C GLN A 17 -11.39 8.48 0.41
N ASN A 18 -12.72 8.58 0.41
CA ASN A 18 -13.46 9.60 -0.34
C ASN A 18 -13.15 11.02 0.16
N ARG A 19 -12.93 11.21 1.47
CA ARG A 19 -12.53 12.51 2.04
C ARG A 19 -11.19 12.99 1.50
N ALA A 20 -10.22 12.09 1.33
CA ALA A 20 -8.91 12.43 0.76
C ALA A 20 -9.00 12.77 -0.74
N GLN A 21 -9.97 12.20 -1.46
CA GLN A 21 -10.21 12.45 -2.89
C GLN A 21 -11.09 13.67 -3.18
N ARG A 22 -11.61 14.37 -2.15
CA ARG A 22 -12.45 15.56 -2.35
C ARG A 22 -11.72 16.59 -3.21
N PRO A 23 -12.35 17.15 -4.26
CA PRO A 23 -11.76 18.20 -5.09
C PRO A 23 -11.26 19.42 -4.30
N SER A 24 -11.87 19.69 -3.13
CA SER A 24 -11.44 20.74 -2.20
C SER A 24 -10.10 20.46 -1.51
N ASN A 25 -9.77 19.18 -1.32
CA ASN A 25 -8.53 18.73 -0.69
C ASN A 25 -7.44 18.41 -1.73
N ARG A 26 -7.83 18.27 -3.00
CA ARG A 26 -6.87 18.19 -4.11
C ARG A 26 -6.18 19.55 -4.23
N PRO A 27 -4.84 19.61 -4.28
CA PRO A 27 -4.15 20.86 -4.60
C PRO A 27 -4.69 21.34 -5.95
N LYS A 28 -5.30 22.54 -5.98
CA LYS A 28 -5.76 23.14 -7.23
C LYS A 28 -4.56 23.19 -8.18
N PHE A 29 -4.73 22.61 -9.36
CA PHE A 29 -3.77 22.69 -10.45
C PHE A 29 -3.69 24.17 -10.87
N LYS A 30 -2.69 24.89 -10.38
CA LYS A 30 -2.54 26.34 -10.52
C LYS A 30 -1.54 26.74 -11.61
N GLU A 31 -1.15 25.84 -12.51
CA GLU A 31 -0.11 26.13 -13.51
C GLU A 31 -0.51 25.73 -14.94
N ASN A 32 0.04 26.48 -15.90
CA ASN A 32 0.07 26.17 -17.32
C ASN A 32 1.22 25.20 -17.60
N TYR A 33 0.95 23.90 -17.73
CA TYR A 33 1.99 22.85 -17.81
C TYR A 33 2.67 22.73 -19.19
N ARG A 34 2.43 23.64 -20.14
CA ARG A 34 3.14 23.62 -21.43
C ARG A 34 4.60 24.08 -21.35
N GLU A 35 4.97 24.86 -20.32
CA GLU A 35 6.34 25.39 -20.19
C GLU A 35 7.31 24.45 -19.46
N GLY A 36 6.82 23.45 -18.72
CA GLY A 36 7.63 22.62 -17.83
C GLY A 36 8.28 21.39 -18.45
N ILE A 37 7.78 20.90 -19.60
CA ILE A 37 8.24 19.63 -20.20
C ILE A 37 9.62 19.80 -20.88
N TYR A 38 9.93 21.00 -21.39
CA TYR A 38 11.18 21.31 -22.10
C TYR A 38 12.04 22.38 -21.42
N SER A 39 11.71 22.80 -20.20
CA SER A 39 12.51 23.79 -19.48
C SER A 39 13.77 23.15 -18.91
N SER A 40 14.93 23.54 -19.43
CA SER A 40 16.26 23.12 -18.94
C SER A 40 16.53 23.51 -17.47
N LYS A 41 15.66 24.34 -16.88
CA LYS A 41 15.66 24.66 -15.46
C LYS A 41 14.68 23.74 -14.75
N ASN A 42 15.19 22.59 -14.30
CA ASN A 42 14.55 21.70 -13.33
C ASN A 42 14.12 22.51 -12.09
N LYS A 43 12.91 23.09 -12.11
CA LYS A 43 12.26 23.71 -10.96
C LYS A 43 11.47 22.66 -10.17
N PHE A 44 11.94 21.41 -10.13
CA PHE A 44 11.45 20.43 -9.17
C PHE A 44 11.91 20.91 -7.78
N LYS A 45 11.11 21.74 -7.12
CA LYS A 45 11.30 21.99 -5.69
C LYS A 45 11.00 20.66 -5.00
N PRO A 46 11.99 19.97 -4.41
CA PRO A 46 11.71 18.78 -3.64
C PRO A 46 10.68 19.16 -2.59
N GLN A 47 9.64 18.35 -2.48
CA GLN A 47 8.60 18.54 -1.47
C GLN A 47 9.32 18.63 -0.12
N SER A 48 9.20 19.77 0.57
CA SER A 48 9.97 20.06 1.78
C SER A 48 9.52 19.10 2.88
N LEU A 49 10.18 17.96 2.98
CA LEU A 49 10.04 17.06 4.11
C LEU A 49 10.45 17.84 5.35
N ARG A 50 9.63 17.77 6.41
CA ARG A 50 10.00 18.39 7.68
C ARG A 50 11.32 17.78 8.14
N PRO A 51 12.30 18.59 8.59
CA PRO A 51 13.52 18.05 9.15
C PRO A 51 13.16 17.24 10.40
N VAL A 52 13.46 15.95 10.36
CA VAL A 52 13.25 15.02 11.47
C VAL A 52 14.56 14.91 12.23
N SER A 53 14.51 14.87 13.56
CA SER A 53 15.72 14.71 14.37
C SER A 53 16.39 13.36 14.09
N GLU A 54 17.72 13.25 14.26
CA GLU A 54 18.45 12.00 13.96
C GLU A 54 17.93 10.80 14.77
N LYS A 55 17.52 11.03 16.02
CA LYS A 55 16.92 10.02 16.90
C LYS A 55 15.59 9.50 16.36
N GLU A 56 14.72 10.40 15.89
CA GLU A 56 13.45 10.04 15.28
C GLU A 56 13.65 9.33 13.93
N LEU A 57 14.64 9.76 13.15
CA LEU A 57 14.98 9.14 11.87
C LEU A 57 15.45 7.68 12.05
N ALA A 58 16.28 7.43 13.06
CA ALA A 58 16.69 6.07 13.42
C ALA A 58 15.50 5.20 13.83
N LYS A 59 14.59 5.75 14.65
CA LYS A 59 13.36 5.06 15.06
C LYS A 59 12.46 4.72 13.87
N ILE A 60 12.27 5.66 12.95
CA ILE A 60 11.47 5.45 11.73
C ILE A 60 12.11 4.36 10.86
N LYS A 61 13.42 4.42 10.62
CA LYS A 61 14.14 3.40 9.83
C LYS A 61 14.00 2.00 10.43
N ASN A 62 14.15 1.88 11.75
CA ASN A 62 14.02 0.60 12.44
C ASN A 62 12.59 0.06 12.36
N ASN A 63 11.59 0.91 12.56
CA ASN A 63 10.19 0.51 12.42
C ASN A 63 9.86 0.02 11.01
N ILE A 64 10.39 0.67 9.97
CA ILE A 64 10.20 0.24 8.57
C ILE A 64 10.85 -1.13 8.35
N ARG A 65 12.09 -1.34 8.85
CA ARG A 65 12.80 -2.61 8.71
C ARG A 65 12.05 -3.76 9.40
N GLU A 66 11.58 -3.56 10.62
CA GLU A 66 10.85 -4.60 11.36
C GLU A 66 9.51 -4.94 10.70
N ARG A 67 8.76 -3.93 10.24
CA ARG A 67 7.52 -4.16 9.49
C ARG A 67 7.77 -4.94 8.20
N ALA A 68 8.81 -4.57 7.44
CA ALA A 68 9.16 -5.26 6.20
C ALA A 68 9.58 -6.72 6.45
N LYS A 69 10.32 -7.01 7.53
CA LYS A 69 10.68 -8.39 7.90
C LYS A 69 9.43 -9.21 8.23
N LEU A 70 8.50 -8.65 9.00
CA LEU A 70 7.27 -9.34 9.40
C LEU A 70 6.36 -9.59 8.19
N GLN A 71 6.23 -8.62 7.28
CA GLN A 71 5.49 -8.80 6.04
C GLN A 71 6.07 -9.91 5.17
N ARG A 72 7.39 -9.95 4.98
CA ARG A 72 8.05 -11.02 4.20
C ARG A 72 7.77 -12.42 4.77
N LYS A 73 7.80 -12.57 6.10
CA LYS A 73 7.48 -13.85 6.76
C LYS A 73 6.03 -14.25 6.50
N ASN A 74 5.10 -13.31 6.65
CA ASN A 74 3.68 -13.59 6.41
C ASN A 74 3.39 -13.94 4.94
N GLU A 75 4.03 -13.24 4.00
CA GLU A 75 3.95 -13.54 2.57
C GLU A 75 4.45 -14.96 2.26
N GLN A 76 5.61 -15.34 2.80
CA GLN A 76 6.16 -16.69 2.63
C GLN A 76 5.22 -17.78 3.15
N ILE A 77 4.61 -17.58 4.33
CA ILE A 77 3.64 -18.53 4.90
C ILE A 77 2.39 -18.62 4.01
N MET A 78 1.85 -17.49 3.56
CA MET A 78 0.69 -17.44 2.67
C MET A 78 0.95 -18.15 1.33
N PHE A 79 2.10 -17.90 0.71
CA PHE A 79 2.49 -18.60 -0.52
C PHE A 79 2.71 -20.09 -0.28
N GLY A 80 3.32 -20.47 0.85
CA GLY A 80 3.48 -21.88 1.22
C GLY A 80 2.15 -22.63 1.32
N ILE A 81 1.17 -22.05 2.01
CA ILE A 81 -0.19 -22.62 2.13
C ILE A 81 -0.85 -22.76 0.76
N LEU A 82 -0.73 -21.73 -0.10
CA LEU A 82 -1.31 -21.75 -1.43
C LEU A 82 -0.68 -22.85 -2.31
N ILE A 83 0.63 -23.01 -2.25
CA ILE A 83 1.34 -24.06 -3.01
C ILE A 83 0.89 -25.45 -2.54
N VAL A 84 0.83 -25.69 -1.22
CA VAL A 84 0.37 -26.97 -0.66
C VAL A 84 -1.06 -27.28 -1.12
N PHE A 85 -1.95 -26.28 -1.09
CA PHE A 85 -3.33 -26.44 -1.54
C PHE A 85 -3.44 -26.77 -3.04
N VAL A 86 -2.63 -26.14 -3.88
CA VAL A 86 -2.60 -26.46 -5.32
C VAL A 86 -2.08 -27.87 -5.57
N VAL A 87 -1.02 -28.29 -4.87
CA VAL A 87 -0.46 -29.64 -5.01
C VAL A 87 -1.46 -30.71 -4.57
N THR A 88 -2.15 -30.52 -3.45
CA THR A 88 -3.16 -31.48 -2.98
C THR A 88 -4.34 -31.59 -3.95
N LEU A 89 -4.78 -30.48 -4.55
CA LEU A 89 -5.82 -30.50 -5.58
C LEU A 89 -5.38 -31.29 -6.81
N ILE A 90 -4.16 -31.07 -7.30
CA ILE A 90 -3.62 -31.79 -8.47
C ILE A 90 -3.57 -33.30 -8.19
N ILE A 91 -3.07 -33.71 -7.03
CA ILE A 91 -3.02 -35.12 -6.62
C ILE A 91 -4.43 -35.72 -6.55
N GLY A 92 -5.38 -35.01 -5.94
CA GLY A 92 -6.76 -35.46 -5.83
C GLY A 92 -7.42 -35.66 -7.20
N ILE A 93 -7.15 -34.78 -8.16
CA ILE A 93 -7.64 -34.92 -9.55
C ILE A 93 -7.00 -36.13 -10.23
N LEU A 94 -5.68 -36.32 -10.10
CA LEU A 94 -4.98 -37.47 -10.70
C LEU A 94 -5.51 -38.81 -10.19
N VAL A 95 -5.79 -38.92 -8.89
CA VAL A 95 -6.38 -40.12 -8.28
C VAL A 95 -7.84 -40.32 -8.73
N TRP A 96 -8.58 -39.24 -8.98
CA TRP A 96 -9.97 -39.35 -9.46
C TRP A 96 -10.05 -39.77 -10.94
N VAL A 97 -9.11 -39.31 -11.77
CA VAL A 97 -9.07 -39.61 -13.21
C VAL A 97 -8.58 -41.04 -13.49
N ASN A 98 -7.74 -41.61 -12.61
CA ASN A 98 -7.14 -42.94 -12.78
C ASN A 98 -7.91 -44.02 -12.02
#